data_AF-A0A931MHD1-F1
#
_entry.id   AF-A0A931MHD1-F1
#
_cell.length_a   1.000
_cell.length_b   1.000
_cell.length_c   1.000
_cell.angle_alpha   90.00
_cell.angle_beta   90.00
_cell.angle_gamma   90.00
#
_symmetry.space_group_name_H-M   'P 1'
#
loop_
_entity.id
_entity.type
_entity.pdbx_description
1 polymer ?
#
loop_
_entity_poly.entity_id
_entity_poly.type
_entity_poly.pdbx_seq_one_letter_code
_entity_poly.pdbx_strand_id
1 'polypeptide(L)'
;MSSTPSRTEASKAGNEAYRHAETGDDVTRQNVLAMRQLEEAALARRTRADRVASAIARFCGSMTFVTIHVVLFAGWILFNTLPGLHPFDPYPFTFLTLVVSLEAIFLSTFILISQNYDMRIAERRNQLDLQINLLAEQENTKILQILQRIAKKVGANLGDDPEIRALEEATRPESLVEQIEDAYRAGNPPTGGKPAG
;
A
#
# COMPACT_ATOMS: atom_id res chain seq x y z
N MET A 1 -22.95 12.48 -59.69
CA MET A 1 -21.94 11.41 -59.78
C MET A 1 -21.27 11.29 -58.41
N SER A 2 -21.63 10.27 -57.63
CA SER A 2 -21.03 10.00 -56.31
C SER A 2 -20.36 8.63 -56.40
N SER A 3 -19.02 8.62 -56.40
CA SER A 3 -18.23 7.40 -56.49
C SER A 3 -18.20 6.71 -55.13
N THR A 4 -18.72 5.50 -55.08
CA THR A 4 -18.66 4.61 -53.91
C THR A 4 -17.20 4.21 -53.64
N PRO A 5 -16.69 4.31 -52.40
CA PRO A 5 -15.30 3.98 -52.10
C PRO A 5 -15.04 2.48 -52.32
N SER A 6 -13.86 2.16 -52.86
CA SER A 6 -13.49 0.80 -53.25
C SER A 6 -13.18 -0.07 -52.02
N ARG A 7 -13.55 -1.36 -52.08
CA ARG A 7 -13.32 -2.38 -51.02
C ARG A 7 -11.87 -2.45 -50.54
N THR A 8 -10.92 -2.02 -51.36
CA THR A 8 -9.49 -1.95 -51.07
C THR A 8 -9.12 -0.80 -50.12
N GLU A 9 -9.86 0.31 -50.15
CA GLU A 9 -9.66 1.46 -49.24
C GLU A 9 -10.23 1.19 -47.84
N ALA A 10 -11.39 0.53 -47.78
CA ALA A 10 -11.96 0.06 -46.51
C ALA A 10 -11.07 -0.99 -45.82
N SER A 11 -10.40 -1.84 -46.59
CA SER A 11 -9.43 -2.82 -46.06
C SER A 11 -8.12 -2.17 -45.59
N LYS A 12 -7.67 -1.09 -46.24
CA LYS A 12 -6.51 -0.30 -45.78
C LYS A 12 -6.83 0.44 -44.48
N ALA A 13 -8.01 1.07 -44.38
CA ALA A 13 -8.46 1.73 -43.18
C ALA A 13 -8.63 0.77 -42.00
N GLY A 14 -9.11 -0.46 -42.25
CA GLY A 14 -9.16 -1.53 -41.23
C GLY A 14 -7.77 -2.02 -40.80
N ASN A 15 -6.79 -2.02 -41.69
CA ASN A 15 -5.42 -2.43 -41.40
C ASN A 15 -4.60 -1.33 -40.69
N GLU A 16 -4.93 -0.05 -40.94
CA GLU A 16 -4.43 1.10 -40.18
C GLU A 16 -5.04 1.15 -38.78
N ALA A 17 -6.33 0.82 -38.63
CA ALA A 17 -6.97 0.67 -37.34
C ALA A 17 -6.39 -0.50 -36.51
N TYR A 18 -5.88 -1.55 -37.15
CA TYR A 18 -5.17 -2.66 -36.49
C TYR A 18 -3.72 -2.33 -36.11
N ARG A 19 -3.16 -1.25 -36.68
CA ARG A 19 -1.79 -0.78 -36.40
C ARG A 19 -1.67 -0.09 -35.02
N HIS A 20 -2.77 0.04 -34.28
CA HIS A 20 -2.79 0.48 -32.88
C HIS A 20 -2.34 -0.60 -31.87
N ALA A 21 -1.82 -1.74 -32.31
CA ALA A 21 -1.08 -2.67 -31.45
C ALA A 21 0.17 -2.02 -30.79
N GLU A 22 0.59 -0.83 -31.24
CA GLU A 22 1.62 0.01 -30.62
C GLU A 22 1.18 0.68 -29.30
N THR A 23 -0.12 0.63 -28.96
CA THR A 23 -0.69 1.40 -27.83
C THR A 23 -0.55 0.68 -26.48
N GLY A 24 -0.50 -0.66 -26.45
CA GLY A 24 -0.43 -1.41 -25.18
C GLY A 24 0.93 -1.29 -24.48
N ASP A 25 2.01 -1.42 -25.25
CA ASP A 25 3.38 -1.29 -24.75
C ASP A 25 3.70 0.16 -24.38
N ASP A 26 3.21 1.14 -25.15
CA ASP A 26 3.45 2.56 -24.87
C ASP A 26 2.68 3.05 -23.63
N VAL A 27 1.44 2.58 -23.42
CA VAL A 27 0.66 2.84 -22.19
C VAL A 27 1.31 2.17 -20.99
N THR A 28 1.78 0.92 -21.12
CA THR A 28 2.50 0.23 -20.05
C THR A 28 3.78 0.96 -19.69
N ARG A 29 4.53 1.43 -20.69
CA ARG A 29 5.78 2.17 -20.49
C ARG A 29 5.53 3.55 -19.88
N GLN A 30 4.48 4.26 -20.30
CA GLN A 30 4.05 5.52 -19.67
C GLN A 30 3.62 5.32 -18.22
N ASN A 31 2.85 4.27 -17.91
CA ASN A 31 2.45 3.95 -16.54
C ASN A 31 3.65 3.63 -15.64
N VAL A 32 4.62 2.85 -16.16
CA VAL A 32 5.87 2.52 -15.43
C VAL A 32 6.72 3.77 -15.21
N LEU A 33 6.81 4.67 -16.19
CA LEU A 33 7.53 5.93 -16.05
C LEU A 33 6.83 6.89 -15.08
N ALA A 34 5.50 6.95 -15.11
CA ALA A 34 4.70 7.74 -14.17
C ALA A 34 4.85 7.23 -12.73
N MET A 35 4.83 5.91 -12.53
CA MET A 35 5.10 5.27 -11.23
C MET A 35 6.50 5.61 -10.70
N ARG A 36 7.53 5.54 -11.56
CA ARG A 36 8.89 5.93 -11.18
C ARG A 36 9.00 7.40 -10.80
N GLN A 37 8.36 8.30 -11.55
CA GLN A 37 8.37 9.72 -11.24
C GLN A 37 7.64 10.03 -9.93
N LEU A 38 6.56 9.32 -9.62
CA LEU A 38 5.87 9.40 -8.34
C LEU A 38 6.74 8.89 -7.18
N GLU A 39 7.43 7.75 -7.36
CA GLU A 39 8.40 7.24 -6.39
C GLU A 39 9.56 8.21 -6.18
N GLU A 40 10.13 8.77 -7.25
CA GLU A 40 11.23 9.73 -7.18
C GLU A 40 10.79 11.03 -6.49
N ALA A 41 9.59 11.54 -6.78
CA ALA A 41 9.03 12.71 -6.09
C ALA A 41 8.75 12.42 -4.61
N ALA A 42 8.31 11.21 -4.28
CA ALA A 42 8.11 10.76 -2.90
C ALA A 42 9.44 10.60 -2.15
N LEU A 43 10.49 10.13 -2.83
CA LEU A 43 11.85 10.03 -2.30
C LEU A 43 12.51 11.40 -2.15
N ALA A 44 12.29 12.32 -3.09
CA ALA A 44 12.82 13.69 -3.05
C ALA A 44 12.22 14.52 -1.91
N ARG A 45 11.00 14.20 -1.46
CA ARG A 45 10.37 14.77 -0.27
C ARG A 45 10.89 14.20 1.05
N ARG A 46 11.76 13.20 1.07
CA ARG A 46 12.33 12.71 2.33
C ARG A 46 13.19 13.79 2.95
N THR A 47 12.75 14.27 4.11
CA THR A 47 13.58 15.13 4.94
C THR A 47 14.79 14.35 5.45
N ARG A 48 15.86 15.04 5.87
CA ARG A 48 17.02 14.39 6.50
C ARG A 48 16.60 13.50 7.69
N ALA A 49 15.57 13.92 8.41
CA ALA A 49 14.95 13.14 9.49
C ALA A 49 14.34 11.82 8.99
N ASP A 50 13.64 11.81 7.85
CA ASP A 50 13.08 10.58 7.28
C ASP A 50 14.16 9.60 6.82
N ARG A 51 15.32 10.11 6.37
CA ARG A 51 16.46 9.25 6.00
C ARG A 51 17.08 8.58 7.22
N VAL A 52 17.23 9.33 8.31
CA VAL A 52 17.73 8.80 9.59
C VAL A 52 16.74 7.83 10.19
N ALA A 53 15.44 8.17 10.24
CA ALA A 53 14.39 7.29 10.75
C ALA A 53 14.32 5.97 9.95
N SER A 54 14.44 6.03 8.63
CA SER A 54 14.46 4.84 7.78
C SER A 54 15.71 3.97 8.00
N ALA A 55 16.86 4.56 8.31
CA ALA A 55 18.07 3.81 8.64
C ALA A 55 17.94 3.12 10.02
N ILE A 56 17.44 3.85 11.02
CA ILE A 56 17.16 3.32 12.36
C ILE A 56 16.16 2.18 12.29
N ALA A 57 15.06 2.35 11.54
CA ALA A 57 14.03 1.33 11.39
C ALA A 57 14.58 0.01 10.81
N ARG A 58 15.38 0.12 9.75
CA ARG A 58 16.04 -1.06 9.15
C ARG A 58 17.05 -1.70 10.08
N PHE A 59 17.73 -0.91 10.91
CA PHE A 59 18.73 -1.41 11.84
C PHE A 59 18.08 -2.13 13.04
N CYS A 60 17.09 -1.51 13.67
CA CYS A 60 16.35 -2.09 14.80
C CYS A 60 15.52 -3.32 14.40
N GLY A 61 15.02 -3.39 13.16
CA GLY A 61 14.31 -4.56 12.64
C GLY A 61 15.20 -5.71 12.17
N SER A 62 16.53 -5.57 12.21
CA SER A 62 17.46 -6.57 11.69
C SER A 62 17.88 -7.59 12.76
N MET A 63 17.90 -8.87 12.40
CA MET A 63 18.46 -9.94 13.25
C MET A 63 19.95 -9.75 13.55
N THR A 64 20.68 -9.06 12.67
CA THR A 64 22.11 -8.75 12.86
C THR A 64 22.34 -7.90 14.12
N PHE A 65 21.42 -6.99 14.44
CA PHE A 65 21.52 -6.14 15.62
C PHE A 65 21.56 -6.99 16.91
N VAL A 66 20.65 -7.95 17.02
CA VAL A 66 20.56 -8.86 18.17
C VAL A 66 21.83 -9.71 18.29
N THR A 67 22.32 -10.27 17.17
CA THR A 67 23.54 -11.09 17.18
C THR A 67 24.75 -10.31 17.66
N ILE A 68 24.92 -9.05 17.25
CA ILE A 68 26.03 -8.21 17.70
C ILE A 68 26.00 -8.02 19.23
N HIS A 69 24.84 -7.73 19.82
CA HIS A 69 24.70 -7.53 21.26
C HIS A 69 24.99 -8.81 22.04
N VAL A 70 24.45 -9.95 21.57
CA VAL A 70 24.70 -11.25 22.19
C VAL A 70 26.19 -11.58 22.19
N VAL A 71 26.89 -11.38 21.06
CA VAL A 71 28.33 -11.63 20.95
C VAL A 71 29.14 -10.65 21.81
N LEU A 72 28.75 -9.37 21.84
CA LEU A 72 29.41 -8.35 22.66
C LEU A 72 29.31 -8.68 24.14
N PHE A 73 28.11 -8.98 24.65
CA PHE A 73 27.90 -9.32 26.06
C PHE A 73 28.56 -10.66 26.43
N ALA A 74 28.44 -11.68 25.58
CA ALA A 74 29.10 -12.96 25.80
C ALA A 74 30.63 -12.78 25.82
N GLY A 75 31.18 -11.98 24.91
CA GLY A 75 32.60 -11.64 24.85
C GLY A 75 33.07 -10.88 26.11
N TRP A 76 32.28 -9.94 26.61
CA TRP A 76 32.59 -9.20 27.83
C TRP A 76 32.62 -10.10 29.06
N ILE A 77 31.62 -10.97 29.20
CA ILE A 77 31.54 -11.95 30.30
C ILE A 77 32.72 -12.91 30.23
N LEU A 78 33.03 -13.43 29.03
CA LEU A 78 34.16 -14.34 28.83
C LEU A 78 35.49 -13.66 29.19
N PHE A 79 35.72 -12.45 28.71
CA PHE A 79 36.93 -11.67 29.02
C PHE A 79 37.13 -11.44 30.52
N ASN A 80 36.06 -11.14 31.26
CA ASN A 80 36.13 -10.88 32.71
C ASN A 80 36.14 -12.15 33.57
N THR A 81 35.78 -13.31 33.01
CA THR A 81 35.76 -14.61 33.74
C THR A 81 36.97 -15.49 33.43
N LEU A 82 37.79 -15.14 32.43
CA LEU A 82 38.97 -15.91 32.08
C LEU A 82 40.04 -15.87 33.19
N PRO A 83 40.47 -17.03 33.72
CA PRO A 83 41.53 -17.09 34.73
C PRO A 83 42.88 -16.73 34.08
N GLY A 84 43.49 -15.62 34.53
CA GLY A 84 44.80 -15.16 34.06
C GLY A 84 44.83 -13.69 33.61
N LEU A 85 43.67 -13.05 33.44
CA LEU A 85 43.56 -11.62 33.21
C LEU A 85 43.04 -10.94 34.49
N HIS A 86 43.48 -9.70 34.74
CA HIS A 86 42.95 -8.92 35.85
C HIS A 86 41.49 -8.57 35.53
N PRO A 87 40.49 -8.98 36.33
CA PRO A 87 39.09 -8.71 36.03
C PRO A 87 38.86 -7.20 36.02
N PHE A 88 38.45 -6.65 34.89
CA PHE A 88 38.15 -5.22 34.75
C PHE A 88 36.79 -4.89 35.40
N ASP A 89 35.82 -5.80 35.26
CA ASP A 89 34.48 -5.70 35.82
C ASP A 89 34.16 -7.01 36.58
N PRO A 90 34.53 -7.11 37.88
CA PRO A 90 34.25 -8.29 38.68
C PRO A 90 32.75 -8.55 38.83
N TYR A 91 32.36 -9.81 39.03
CA TYR A 91 30.98 -10.15 39.37
C TYR A 91 30.54 -9.32 40.60
N PRO A 92 29.46 -8.53 40.52
CA PRO A 92 28.25 -8.68 39.68
C PRO A 92 28.18 -7.87 38.36
N PHE A 93 29.30 -7.46 37.75
CA PHE A 93 29.37 -6.71 36.49
C PHE A 93 28.65 -5.35 36.52
N THR A 94 29.05 -4.48 37.45
CA THR A 94 28.42 -3.16 37.64
C THR A 94 28.54 -2.27 36.41
N PHE A 95 29.69 -2.29 35.73
CA PHE A 95 29.91 -1.45 34.54
C PHE A 95 29.07 -1.92 33.36
N LEU A 96 29.05 -3.23 33.09
CA LEU A 96 28.19 -3.79 32.04
C LEU A 96 26.73 -3.44 32.30
N THR A 97 26.26 -3.58 33.54
CA THR A 97 24.87 -3.27 33.90
C THR A 97 24.53 -1.80 33.65
N LEU A 98 25.43 -0.87 33.99
CA LEU A 98 25.25 0.56 33.71
C LEU A 98 25.16 0.83 32.20
N VAL A 99 26.08 0.28 31.42
CA VAL A 99 26.09 0.46 29.95
C VAL A 99 24.82 -0.11 29.32
N VAL A 100 24.42 -1.33 29.69
CA VAL A 100 23.20 -1.98 29.20
C VAL A 100 21.95 -1.16 29.55
N SER A 101 21.87 -0.63 30.76
CA SER A 101 20.72 0.19 31.18
C SER A 101 20.59 1.47 30.35
N LEU A 102 21.72 2.13 30.07
CA LEU A 102 21.75 3.34 29.23
C LEU A 102 21.42 2.99 27.77
N GLU A 103 22.00 1.92 27.25
CA GLU A 103 21.74 1.40 25.90
C GLU A 103 20.25 1.08 25.71
N ALA A 104 19.60 0.45 26.69
CA ALA A 104 18.18 0.12 26.62
C ALA A 104 17.26 1.35 26.45
N ILE A 105 17.63 2.50 27.05
CA ILE A 105 16.90 3.78 26.87
C ILE A 105 17.01 4.27 25.43
N PHE A 106 18.23 4.23 24.86
CA PHE A 106 18.45 4.58 23.45
C PHE A 106 17.70 3.64 22.51
N LEU A 107 17.73 2.33 22.78
CA LEU A 107 17.01 1.35 21.98
C LEU A 107 15.52 1.56 21.99
N SER A 108 14.94 1.79 23.18
CA SER A 108 13.51 2.08 23.29
C SER A 108 13.12 3.35 22.51
N THR A 109 13.97 4.38 22.56
CA THR A 109 13.76 5.62 21.79
C THR A 109 13.86 5.39 20.28
N PHE A 110 14.86 4.61 19.83
CA PHE A 110 15.03 4.27 18.41
C PHE A 110 13.90 3.40 17.89
N ILE A 111 13.42 2.44 18.69
CA ILE A 111 12.23 1.64 18.38
C ILE A 111 11.01 2.55 18.26
N LEU A 112 10.80 3.49 19.18
CA LEU A 112 9.67 4.42 19.12
C LEU A 112 9.73 5.31 17.86
N ILE A 113 10.91 5.81 17.51
CA ILE A 113 11.12 6.59 16.28
C ILE A 113 10.83 5.74 15.03
N SER A 114 11.32 4.50 15.00
CA SER A 114 11.04 3.54 13.92
C SER A 114 9.55 3.28 13.78
N GLN A 115 8.88 2.97 14.88
CA GLN A 115 7.44 2.71 14.92
C GLN A 115 6.65 3.93 14.45
N ASN A 116 6.98 5.13 14.93
CA ASN A 116 6.31 6.36 14.50
C ASN A 116 6.52 6.62 13.00
N TYR A 117 7.71 6.33 12.47
CA TYR A 117 7.97 6.42 11.04
C TYR A 117 7.12 5.43 10.23
N ASP A 118 7.12 4.16 10.62
CA ASP A 118 6.37 3.11 9.91
C ASP A 118 4.86 3.37 9.99
N MET A 119 4.34 3.84 11.14
CA MET A 119 2.94 4.26 11.28
C MET A 119 2.59 5.41 10.33
N ARG A 120 3.44 6.43 10.19
CA ARG A 120 3.21 7.54 9.25
C ARG A 120 3.17 7.05 7.80
N ILE A 121 4.03 6.09 7.44
CA ILE A 121 4.03 5.50 6.09
C ILE A 121 2.79 4.63 5.86
N ALA A 122 2.42 3.82 6.85
CA ALA A 122 1.22 2.97 6.80
C ALA A 122 -0.04 3.82 6.65
N GLU A 123 -0.17 4.90 7.41
CA GLU A 123 -1.31 5.83 7.33
C GLU A 123 -1.42 6.46 5.94
N ARG A 124 -0.30 6.91 5.36
CA ARG A 124 -0.30 7.46 3.98
C ARG A 124 -0.74 6.41 2.95
N ARG A 125 -0.28 5.16 3.09
CA ARG A 125 -0.69 4.06 2.19
C ARG A 125 -2.18 3.79 2.32
N ASN A 126 -2.69 3.69 3.55
CA ASN A 126 -4.11 3.49 3.82
C ASN A 126 -4.98 4.60 3.20
N GLN A 127 -4.57 5.86 3.32
CA GLN A 127 -5.28 6.99 2.69
C GLN A 127 -5.30 6.91 1.16
N LEU A 128 -4.21 6.47 0.53
CA LEU A 128 -4.15 6.28 -0.92
C LEU A 128 -5.01 5.10 -1.35
N ASP A 129 -4.94 3.98 -0.63
CA ASP A 129 -5.72 2.78 -0.91
C ASP A 129 -7.22 3.09 -0.78
N LEU A 130 -7.64 3.84 0.24
CA LEU A 130 -9.03 4.29 0.39
C LEU A 130 -9.48 5.14 -0.79
N GLN A 131 -8.66 6.11 -1.23
CA GLN A 131 -8.98 6.96 -2.38
C GLN A 131 -9.12 6.17 -3.67
N ILE A 132 -8.22 5.21 -3.91
CA ILE A 132 -8.29 4.32 -5.08
C ILE A 132 -9.56 3.49 -5.05
N ASN A 133 -9.92 2.93 -3.90
CA ASN A 133 -11.15 2.15 -3.74
C ASN A 133 -12.40 3.00 -4.03
N LEU A 134 -12.49 4.20 -3.45
CA LEU A 134 -13.62 5.11 -3.71
C LEU A 134 -13.72 5.52 -5.18
N LEU A 135 -12.59 5.78 -5.83
CA LEU A 135 -12.56 6.09 -7.26
C LEU A 135 -13.02 4.89 -8.11
N ALA A 136 -12.55 3.70 -7.79
CA ALA A 136 -12.95 2.47 -8.46
C ALA A 136 -14.46 2.19 -8.30
N GLU A 137 -15.03 2.42 -7.12
CA GLU A 137 -16.48 2.33 -6.89
C GLU A 137 -17.25 3.33 -7.75
N GLN A 138 -16.80 4.59 -7.82
CA GLN A 138 -17.42 5.61 -8.67
C GLN A 138 -17.36 5.25 -10.17
N GLU A 139 -16.22 4.75 -10.64
CA GLU A 139 -16.05 4.28 -12.01
C GLU A 139 -16.97 3.10 -12.32
N ASN A 140 -17.04 2.13 -11.41
CA ASN A 140 -17.94 0.98 -11.55
C ASN A 140 -19.41 1.41 -11.60
N THR A 141 -19.81 2.37 -10.76
CA THR A 141 -21.16 2.96 -10.79
C THR A 141 -21.46 3.62 -12.14
N LYS A 142 -20.51 4.41 -12.67
CA LYS A 142 -20.67 5.06 -13.97
C LYS A 142 -20.78 4.04 -15.10
N ILE A 143 -19.99 2.97 -15.05
CA ILE A 143 -20.05 1.88 -16.01
C ILE A 143 -21.43 1.22 -15.95
N LEU A 144 -21.94 0.88 -14.76
CA LEU A 144 -23.27 0.32 -14.58
C LEU A 144 -24.36 1.24 -15.16
N GLN A 145 -24.30 2.55 -14.89
CA GLN A 145 -25.23 3.53 -15.43
C GLN A 145 -25.18 3.61 -16.97
N ILE A 146 -23.99 3.55 -17.56
CA ILE A 146 -23.82 3.53 -19.02
C ILE A 146 -24.40 2.24 -19.59
N LEU A 147 -24.12 1.09 -18.98
CA LEU A 147 -24.66 -0.20 -19.39
C LEU A 147 -26.20 -0.22 -19.32
N GLN A 148 -26.80 0.30 -18.25
CA GLN A 148 -28.26 0.45 -18.13
C GLN A 148 -28.84 1.36 -19.22
N ARG A 149 -28.17 2.48 -19.54
CA ARG A 149 -28.59 3.37 -20.64
C ARG A 149 -28.51 2.68 -22.00
N ILE A 150 -27.45 1.91 -22.26
CA ILE A 150 -27.29 1.15 -23.51
C ILE A 150 -28.37 0.07 -23.61
N ALA A 151 -28.56 -0.71 -22.55
CA ALA A 151 -29.59 -1.74 -22.47
C ALA A 151 -31.00 -1.20 -22.78
N LYS A 152 -31.36 -0.08 -22.14
CA LYS A 152 -32.63 0.60 -22.39
C LYS A 152 -32.79 1.02 -23.85
N LYS A 153 -31.70 1.47 -24.48
CA LYS A 153 -31.69 1.89 -25.90
C LYS A 153 -31.72 0.72 -26.88
N VAL A 154 -31.18 -0.43 -26.49
CA VAL A 154 -31.20 -1.69 -27.27
C VAL A 154 -32.52 -2.45 -27.09
N GLY A 155 -33.40 -2.00 -26.18
CA GLY A 155 -34.69 -2.65 -25.91
C GLY A 155 -34.56 -3.91 -25.06
N ALA A 156 -33.40 -4.11 -24.40
CA ALA A 156 -33.23 -5.18 -23.43
C ALA A 156 -34.03 -4.83 -22.17
N ASN A 157 -35.05 -5.62 -21.83
CA ASN A 157 -35.84 -5.43 -20.62
C ASN A 157 -35.05 -5.92 -19.38
N LEU A 158 -34.16 -5.08 -18.86
CA LEU A 158 -33.48 -5.31 -17.57
C LEU A 158 -34.28 -4.82 -16.35
N GLY A 159 -35.52 -4.33 -16.55
CA GLY A 159 -36.33 -3.74 -15.48
C GLY A 159 -36.85 -4.74 -14.45
N ASP A 160 -36.88 -6.03 -14.77
CA ASP A 160 -37.44 -7.09 -13.93
C ASP A 160 -36.38 -7.99 -13.28
N ASP A 161 -35.09 -7.70 -13.45
CA ASP A 161 -34.03 -8.52 -12.83
C ASP A 161 -33.77 -8.07 -11.37
N PRO A 162 -34.14 -8.87 -10.36
CA PRO A 162 -33.97 -8.51 -8.96
C PRO A 162 -32.50 -8.31 -8.56
N GLU A 163 -31.54 -8.94 -9.22
CA GLU A 163 -30.10 -8.77 -8.92
C GLU A 163 -29.58 -7.39 -9.35
N ILE A 164 -30.04 -6.87 -10.49
CA ILE A 164 -29.63 -5.54 -11.00
C ILE A 164 -30.10 -4.43 -10.06
N ARG A 165 -31.31 -4.54 -9.50
CA ARG A 165 -31.86 -3.56 -8.54
C ARG A 165 -31.11 -3.59 -7.21
N ALA A 166 -30.75 -4.78 -6.72
CA ALA A 166 -29.97 -4.94 -5.50
C ALA A 166 -28.56 -4.35 -5.63
N LEU A 167 -27.90 -4.55 -6.78
CA LEU A 167 -26.60 -3.95 -7.07
C LEU A 167 -26.66 -2.42 -7.23
N GLU A 168 -27.72 -1.89 -7.87
CA GLU A 168 -27.93 -0.45 -7.99
C GLU A 168 -28.14 0.23 -6.62
N GLU A 169 -28.87 -0.41 -5.71
CA GLU A 169 -29.14 0.08 -4.36
C GLU A 169 -27.89 0.04 -3.47
N ALA A 170 -27.11 -1.04 -3.53
CA ALA A 170 -25.86 -1.20 -2.75
C ALA A 170 -24.75 -0.23 -3.18
N THR A 171 -24.81 0.31 -4.40
CA THR A 171 -23.75 1.15 -4.98
C THR A 171 -24.06 2.67 -4.86
N ARG A 172 -25.21 3.07 -4.27
CA ARG A 172 -25.57 4.50 -4.14
C ARG A 172 -24.69 5.16 -3.07
N PRO A 173 -23.91 6.22 -3.39
CA PRO A 173 -22.99 6.86 -2.44
C PRO A 173 -23.66 7.39 -1.17
N GLU A 174 -24.90 7.88 -1.28
CA GLU A 174 -25.70 8.37 -0.14
C GLU A 174 -26.04 7.25 0.86
N SER A 175 -26.31 6.03 0.38
CA SER A 175 -26.61 4.86 1.23
C SER A 175 -25.36 4.34 1.93
N LEU A 176 -24.18 4.47 1.34
CA LEU A 176 -22.92 4.01 1.95
C LEU A 176 -22.58 4.83 3.20
N VAL A 177 -22.77 6.15 3.15
CA VAL A 177 -22.55 7.04 4.30
C VAL A 177 -23.53 6.71 5.42
N GLU A 178 -24.81 6.52 5.10
CA GLU A 178 -25.86 6.19 6.07
C GLU A 178 -25.64 4.80 6.70
N GLN A 179 -25.25 3.78 5.90
CA GLN A 179 -24.93 2.45 6.40
C GLN A 179 -23.68 2.42 7.28
N ILE A 180 -22.64 3.20 6.95
CA ILE A 180 -21.44 3.33 7.79
C ILE A 180 -21.80 3.98 9.13
N GLU A 181 -22.63 5.03 9.11
CA GLU A 181 -23.05 5.76 10.30
C GLU A 181 -23.94 4.90 11.22
N ASP A 182 -24.87 4.13 10.63
CA ASP A 182 -25.72 3.20 11.38
C ASP A 182 -24.96 1.97 11.91
N ALA A 183 -23.97 1.44 11.17
CA ALA A 183 -23.09 0.37 11.65
C ALA A 183 -22.24 0.82 12.85
N TYR A 184 -21.72 2.05 12.81
CA TYR A 184 -21.02 2.66 13.94
C TYR A 184 -21.95 2.92 15.13
N ARG A 185 -23.20 3.36 14.89
CA ARG A 185 -24.21 3.58 15.94
C ARG A 185 -24.69 2.26 16.58
N ALA A 186 -24.76 1.17 15.81
CA ALA A 186 -25.12 -0.17 16.27
C ALA A 186 -23.96 -0.91 16.96
N GLY A 187 -22.74 -0.34 16.98
CA GLY A 187 -21.56 -0.93 17.61
C GLY A 187 -21.00 -2.16 16.88
N ASN A 188 -21.36 -2.37 15.61
CA ASN A 188 -20.94 -3.52 14.83
C ASN A 188 -20.13 -3.03 13.62
N PRO A 189 -18.78 -3.12 13.64
CA PRO A 189 -17.96 -2.62 12.53
C PRO A 189 -18.29 -3.38 11.24
N PRO A 190 -18.16 -2.73 10.06
CA PRO A 190 -18.45 -3.38 8.79
C PRO A 190 -17.52 -4.58 8.62
N THR A 191 -18.10 -5.78 8.67
CA THR A 191 -17.40 -7.03 8.41
C THR A 191 -17.02 -7.04 6.94
N GLY A 192 -15.74 -6.76 6.66
CA GLY A 192 -15.15 -6.88 5.33
C GLY A 192 -15.59 -8.19 4.69
N GLY A 193 -16.14 -8.07 3.48
CA GLY A 193 -16.81 -9.16 2.75
C GLY A 193 -16.02 -10.46 2.82
N LYS A 194 -16.63 -11.49 3.39
CA LYS A 194 -16.13 -12.86 3.34
C LYS A 194 -16.14 -13.30 1.87
N PRO A 195 -15.00 -13.73 1.29
CA PRO A 195 -15.01 -14.26 -0.07
C PRO A 195 -15.87 -15.54 -0.07
N ALA A 196 -16.97 -15.51 -0.83
CA ALA A 196 -17.72 -16.70 -1.15
C ALA A 196 -16.85 -17.57 -2.08
N GLY A 197 -16.55 -18.79 -1.61
CA GLY A 197 -15.89 -19.83 -2.40
C GLY A 197 -16.83 -20.53 -3.36
#